data_AF-A0A0B8QRT3-F1
#
_entry.id   AF-A0A0B8QRT3-F1
#
_cell.length_a   1.000
_cell.length_b   1.000
_cell.length_c   1.000
_cell.angle_alpha   90.00
_cell.angle_beta   90.00
_cell.angle_gamma   90.00
#
_symmetry.space_group_name_H-M   'P 1'
#
loop_
_entity.id
_entity.type
_entity.pdbx_description
1 polymer ?
#
loop_
_entity_poly.entity_id
_entity_poly.type
_entity_poly.pdbx_seq_one_letter_code
_entity_poly.pdbx_strand_id
1 'polypeptide(L)'
;MKIALMMENSQAGKNAVVLNELQQVVAPQGDTVFNVGMSDENDHHLTYIHLGIMASILVNSKAVDFVVTGCGTGQGAMMSLNIHPGVVCGYC
;
A
#
# COMPACT_ATOMS: atom_id res chain seq x y z
N MET A 1 -1.67 -12.42 9.01
CA MET A 1 -1.74 -11.88 7.64
C MET A 1 -0.42 -11.24 7.26
N LYS A 2 -0.08 -11.31 5.98
CA LYS A 2 1.01 -10.58 5.34
C LYS A 2 0.41 -9.30 4.73
N ILE A 3 0.78 -8.14 5.26
CA ILE A 3 0.19 -6.84 4.89
C ILE A 3 1.25 -6.02 4.18
N ALA A 4 0.96 -5.52 2.97
CA ALA A 4 1.82 -4.54 2.29
C ALA A 4 1.34 -3.11 2.53
N LEU A 5 2.23 -2.24 3.00
CA LEU A 5 2.07 -0.79 2.91
C LEU A 5 2.73 -0.30 1.62
N MET A 6 1.98 0.42 0.78
CA MET A 6 2.51 1.00 -0.44
C MET A 6 1.96 2.42 -0.66
N MET A 7 2.87 3.41 -0.66
CA MET A 7 2.56 4.83 -0.85
C MET A 7 3.30 5.39 -2.06
N GLU A 8 2.69 6.38 -2.70
CA GLU A 8 3.22 7.06 -3.90
C GLU A 8 3.77 8.45 -3.58
N ASN A 9 4.47 9.02 -4.56
CA ASN A 9 5.25 10.26 -4.47
C ASN A 9 4.55 11.40 -3.71
N SER A 10 3.27 11.66 -3.97
CA SER A 10 2.61 12.84 -3.39
C SER A 10 2.46 12.76 -1.87
N GLN A 11 2.46 11.56 -1.31
CA GLN A 11 2.32 11.31 0.13
C GLN A 11 3.56 10.61 0.73
N ALA A 12 4.65 10.43 -0.02
CA ALA A 12 5.81 9.66 0.41
C ALA A 12 6.44 10.22 1.71
N GLY A 13 6.46 11.55 1.89
CA GLY A 13 6.92 12.19 3.13
C GLY A 13 6.13 11.80 4.40
N LYS A 14 4.96 11.15 4.26
CA LYS A 14 4.15 10.63 5.37
C LYS A 14 4.33 9.13 5.62
N ASN A 15 5.11 8.42 4.80
CA ASN A 15 5.23 6.97 4.89
C ASN A 15 5.66 6.49 6.28
N ALA A 16 6.68 7.13 6.88
CA ALA A 16 7.16 6.76 8.20
C ALA A 16 6.07 6.83 9.30
N VAL A 17 5.19 7.84 9.23
CA VAL A 17 4.07 7.98 10.17
C VAL A 17 3.05 6.85 9.97
N VAL A 18 2.64 6.59 8.73
CA VAL A 18 1.68 5.53 8.41
C VAL A 18 2.23 4.15 8.77
N LEU A 19 3.50 3.90 8.49
CA LEU A 19 4.17 2.64 8.83
C LEU A 19 4.20 2.41 10.34
N ASN A 20 4.55 3.44 11.11
CA ASN A 20 4.62 3.33 12.57
C ASN A 20 3.26 2.98 13.18
N GLU A 21 2.20 3.69 12.80
CA GLU A 21 0.84 3.41 13.30
C GLU A 21 0.36 2.02 12.89
N LEU A 22 0.59 1.63 11.63
CA LEU A 22 0.22 0.30 11.14
C LEU A 22 0.94 -0.79 11.94
N GLN A 23 2.26 -0.68 12.11
CA GLN A 23 3.05 -1.64 12.89
C GLN A 23 2.61 -1.71 14.35
N GLN A 24 2.29 -0.58 14.97
CA GLN A 24 1.81 -0.55 16.35
C GLN A 24 0.50 -1.31 16.54
N VAL A 25 -0.45 -1.16 15.61
CA VAL A 25 -1.76 -1.83 15.67
C VAL A 25 -1.66 -3.32 15.36
N VAL A 26 -0.77 -3.72 14.45
CA VAL A 26 -0.65 -5.12 14.03
C VAL A 26 0.23 -5.97 14.94
N ALA A 27 1.15 -5.36 15.70
CA ALA A 27 2.07 -6.05 16.60
C ALA A 27 1.38 -7.08 17.55
N PRO A 28 0.27 -6.77 18.25
CA PRO A 28 -0.40 -7.74 19.11
C PRO A 28 -1.18 -8.83 18.35
N GLN A 29 -1.41 -8.67 17.04
CA GLN A 29 -2.23 -9.58 16.23
C GLN A 29 -1.40 -10.70 15.57
N GLY A 30 -0.06 -10.59 15.58
CA GLY A 30 0.84 -11.53 14.92
C GLY A 30 0.89 -11.39 13.39
N ASP A 31 0.36 -10.29 12.85
CA ASP A 31 0.46 -9.96 11.44
C ASP A 31 1.84 -9.39 11.10
N THR A 32 2.28 -9.54 9.85
CA THR A 32 3.57 -9.05 9.35
C THR A 32 3.34 -7.92 8.35
N VAL A 33 4.04 -6.79 8.54
CA VAL A 33 3.98 -5.63 7.64
C VAL A 33 5.22 -5.56 6.76
N PHE A 34 5.01 -5.38 5.46
CA PHE A 34 6.03 -5.13 4.46
C PHE A 34 5.83 -3.72 3.89
N ASN A 35 6.80 -2.81 4.09
CA ASN A 35 6.77 -1.48 3.48
C ASN A 35 7.42 -1.56 2.09
N VAL A 36 6.60 -1.56 1.04
CA VAL A 36 7.03 -1.87 -0.34
C VAL A 36 6.71 -0.77 -1.34
N GLY A 37 6.13 0.34 -0.88
CA GLY A 37 6.04 1.58 -1.67
C GLY A 37 7.24 2.49 -1.41
N MET A 38 7.06 3.80 -1.64
CA MET A 38 8.09 4.79 -1.31
C MET A 38 8.25 4.95 0.21
N SER A 39 9.48 4.88 0.73
CA SER A 39 9.77 5.16 2.14
C SER A 39 9.86 6.65 2.48
N ASP A 40 10.21 7.48 1.49
CA ASP A 40 10.29 8.93 1.57
C ASP A 40 10.30 9.54 0.16
N GLU A 41 10.39 10.88 0.07
CA GLU A 41 10.31 11.63 -1.19
C GLU A 41 11.48 11.40 -2.17
N ASN A 42 12.60 10.81 -1.70
CA ASN A 42 13.79 10.54 -2.49
C ASN A 42 13.94 9.06 -2.88
N ASP A 43 13.01 8.20 -2.47
CA ASP A 43 13.01 6.79 -2.82
C ASP A 43 12.65 6.56 -4.30
N HIS A 44 12.69 5.30 -4.76
CA HIS A 44 12.28 4.93 -6.11
C HIS A 44 10.87 5.46 -6.42
N HIS A 45 10.79 6.34 -7.42
CA HIS A 45 9.59 7.12 -7.68
C HIS A 45 8.39 6.25 -8.13
N LEU A 46 7.32 6.26 -7.33
CA LEU A 46 6.06 5.58 -7.61
C LEU A 46 4.91 6.57 -7.76
N THR A 47 3.99 6.30 -8.68
CA THR A 47 2.69 6.99 -8.80
C THR A 47 1.57 6.06 -8.34
N TYR A 48 0.37 6.58 -8.09
CA TYR A 48 -0.78 5.72 -7.76
C TYR A 48 -1.12 4.69 -8.86
N ILE A 49 -0.68 4.89 -10.11
CA ILE A 49 -0.80 3.89 -11.18
C ILE A 49 0.12 2.69 -10.92
N HIS A 50 1.37 2.94 -10.51
CA HIS A 50 2.28 1.86 -10.13
C HIS A 50 1.74 1.08 -8.93
N LEU A 51 1.10 1.74 -7.96
CA LEU A 51 0.49 1.05 -6.81
C LEU A 51 -0.58 0.04 -7.20
N GLY A 52 -1.39 0.32 -8.24
CA GLY A 52 -2.38 -0.63 -8.77
C GLY A 52 -1.71 -1.91 -9.30
N ILE A 53 -0.67 -1.73 -10.11
CA ILE A 53 0.12 -2.84 -10.68
C ILE A 53 0.78 -3.66 -9.57
N MET A 54 1.38 -2.98 -8.59
CA MET A 54 2.03 -3.62 -7.44
C MET A 54 1.03 -4.44 -6.62
N ALA A 55 -0.13 -3.87 -6.28
CA ALA A 55 -1.19 -4.57 -5.57
C ALA A 55 -1.65 -5.81 -6.33
N SER A 56 -1.85 -5.69 -7.66
CA SER A 56 -2.20 -6.83 -8.52
C SER A 56 -1.17 -7.94 -8.45
N ILE A 57 0.12 -7.64 -8.54
CA ILE A 57 1.19 -8.64 -8.46
C ILE A 57 1.20 -9.29 -7.08
N LEU A 58 1.20 -8.50 -6.02
CA LEU A 58 1.37 -8.98 -4.64
C LEU A 58 0.18 -9.83 -4.17
N VAL A 59 -1.05 -9.42 -4.48
CA VAL A 59 -2.27 -10.15 -4.12
C VAL A 59 -2.43 -11.41 -4.96
N ASN A 60 -2.35 -11.32 -6.30
CA ASN A 60 -2.56 -12.49 -7.15
C ASN A 60 -1.47 -13.55 -7.03
N SER A 61 -0.22 -13.15 -6.70
CA SER A 61 0.86 -14.10 -6.39
C SER A 61 0.76 -14.71 -4.99
N LYS A 62 -0.20 -14.26 -4.16
CA LYS A 62 -0.35 -14.65 -2.75
C LYS A 62 0.89 -14.30 -1.89
N ALA A 63 1.69 -13.33 -2.35
CA ALA A 63 2.81 -12.80 -1.58
C ALA A 63 2.29 -12.11 -0.31
N VAL A 64 1.20 -11.34 -0.45
CA VAL A 64 0.50 -10.67 0.65
C VAL A 64 -0.97 -11.04 0.66
N ASP A 65 -1.59 -10.94 1.84
CA ASP A 65 -3.02 -11.20 2.06
C ASP A 65 -3.83 -9.90 2.03
N PHE A 66 -3.20 -8.75 2.34
CA PHE A 66 -3.87 -7.46 2.40
C PHE A 66 -2.94 -6.32 1.97
N VAL A 67 -3.52 -5.23 1.45
CA VAL A 67 -2.82 -4.02 1.02
C VAL A 67 -3.39 -2.81 1.74
N VAL A 68 -2.51 -2.03 2.37
CA VAL A 68 -2.78 -0.67 2.83
C VAL A 68 -2.11 0.29 1.86
N THR A 69 -2.89 1.15 1.23
CA THR A 69 -2.41 2.11 0.24
C THR A 69 -3.24 3.38 0.24
N GLY A 70 -2.78 4.40 -0.47
CA GLY A 70 -3.50 5.65 -0.63
C GLY A 70 -2.70 6.67 -1.45
N CYS A 71 -3.36 7.77 -1.74
CA CYS A 71 -2.78 9.00 -2.27
C CYS A 71 -3.47 10.19 -1.60
N GLY A 72 -3.24 11.43 -2.03
CA GLY A 72 -3.78 12.62 -1.36
C GLY A 72 -5.27 12.57 -0.99
N THR A 73 -6.13 11.98 -1.83
CA THR A 73 -7.56 11.78 -1.55
C THR A 73 -7.97 10.30 -1.50
N GLY A 74 -7.04 9.37 -1.68
CA GLY A 74 -7.31 7.94 -1.84
C GLY A 74 -7.95 7.53 -3.19
N GLN A 75 -8.62 8.45 -3.90
CA GLN A 75 -9.40 8.14 -5.11
C GLN A 75 -8.54 7.58 -6.25
N GLY A 76 -7.38 8.20 -6.53
CA GLY A 76 -6.49 7.75 -7.60
C GLY A 76 -5.96 6.34 -7.37
N ALA A 77 -5.52 6.05 -6.13
CA ALA A 77 -5.09 4.71 -5.75
C ALA A 77 -6.25 3.70 -5.83
N MET A 78 -7.42 4.02 -5.26
CA MET A 78 -8.58 3.14 -5.29
C MET A 78 -9.00 2.76 -6.72
N MET A 79 -9.13 3.73 -7.63
CA MET A 79 -9.48 3.47 -9.03
C MET A 79 -8.39 2.63 -9.73
N SER A 80 -7.13 2.96 -9.47
CA SER A 80 -5.98 2.23 -10.02
C SER A 80 -5.94 0.76 -9.56
N LEU A 81 -6.26 0.47 -8.30
CA LEU A 81 -6.26 -0.89 -7.78
C LEU A 81 -7.44 -1.73 -8.30
N ASN A 82 -8.65 -1.15 -8.32
CA ASN A 82 -9.88 -1.90 -8.67
C ASN A 82 -9.99 -2.28 -10.16
N ILE A 83 -9.12 -1.76 -11.04
CA ILE A 83 -9.08 -2.22 -12.44
C ILE A 83 -8.43 -3.61 -12.57
N HIS A 84 -7.68 -4.06 -11.56
CA HIS A 84 -6.94 -5.32 -11.61
C HIS A 84 -7.80 -6.50 -11.14
N PRO A 85 -7.78 -7.64 -11.86
CA PRO A 85 -8.50 -8.83 -11.44
C PRO A 85 -7.96 -9.34 -10.10
N GLY A 86 -8.85 -9.84 -9.24
CA GLY A 86 -8.48 -10.37 -7.93
C GLY A 86 -8.13 -9.31 -6.87
N VAL A 87 -8.17 -8.02 -7.22
CA VAL A 87 -7.95 -6.90 -6.29
C VAL A 87 -9.28 -6.20 -6.02
N VAL A 88 -9.68 -6.14 -4.74
CA VAL A 88 -10.86 -5.41 -4.28
C VAL A 88 -10.39 -4.36 -3.28
N CYS A 89 -10.43 -3.09 -3.66
CA CYS A 89 -9.90 -1.98 -2.86
C CYS A 89 -11.04 -1.04 -2.43
N GLY A 90 -11.30 -0.98 -1.12
CA GLY A 90 -12.25 -0.05 -0.54
C GLY A 90 -11.66 1.35 -0.31
N TYR A 91 -12.54 2.30 0.01
CA TYR A 91 -12.18 3.64 0.45
C TYR A 91 -12.27 3.74 1.98
N CYS A 92 -11.25 4.29 2.64
CA CYS A 92 -11.20 4.50 4.09
C CYS A 92 -10.36 5.74 4.42
#